data_AF-A0A940V5V0-F1
#
_entry.id   AF-A0A940V5V0-F1
#
_cell.length_a   1.000
_cell.length_b   1.000
_cell.length_c   1.000
_cell.angle_alpha   90.00
_cell.angle_beta   90.00
_cell.angle_gamma   90.00
#
_symmetry.space_group_name_H-M   'P 1'
#
loop_
_entity.id
_entity.type
_entity.pdbx_description
1 polymer ?
#
loop_
_entity_poly.entity_id
_entity_poly.type
_entity_poly.pdbx_seq_one_letter_code
_entity_poly.pdbx_strand_id
1 'polypeptide(L)'
;PAEVSMMLTTAIRFIPTLDKKRCQILEAQKARGTKFNEKGIVGSLRSYLPIMVPLFINSIMMANSLSMAMLNRGYGLTRAWTSMRQISFAPRDYWAMTFVVLLLILGVFIRFRLHLGVL
;
A
#
# COMPACT_ATOMS: atom_id res chain seq x y z
N PRO A 1 -11.08 9.30 -7.71
CA PRO A 1 -11.20 8.65 -9.04
C PRO A 1 -11.00 7.14 -8.93
N ALA A 2 -11.78 6.32 -9.65
CA ALA A 2 -11.71 4.85 -9.56
C ALA A 2 -10.33 4.29 -9.94
N GLU A 3 -9.66 4.90 -10.91
CA GLU A 3 -8.31 4.54 -11.35
C GLU A 3 -7.28 4.58 -10.22
N VAL A 4 -7.29 5.63 -9.40
CA VAL A 4 -6.37 5.77 -8.25
C VAL A 4 -6.63 4.67 -7.21
N SER A 5 -7.91 4.35 -6.95
CA SER A 5 -8.28 3.25 -6.03
C SER A 5 -7.79 1.89 -6.53
N MET A 6 -7.85 1.67 -7.85
CA MET A 6 -7.37 0.44 -8.49
C MET A 6 -5.85 0.32 -8.41
N MET A 7 -5.13 1.41 -8.71
CA MET A 7 -3.67 1.47 -8.58
C MET A 7 -3.26 1.19 -7.14
N LEU A 8 -3.89 1.85 -6.16
CA LEU A 8 -3.60 1.66 -4.74
C LEU A 8 -3.89 0.23 -4.26
N THR A 9 -5.08 -0.30 -4.57
CA THR A 9 -5.48 -1.66 -4.17
C THR A 9 -4.55 -2.72 -4.78
N THR A 10 -4.17 -2.53 -6.04
CA THR A 10 -3.22 -3.41 -6.73
C THR A 10 -1.83 -3.33 -6.09
N ALA A 11 -1.35 -2.12 -5.80
CA ALA A 11 -0.07 -1.90 -5.13
C ALA A 11 -0.02 -2.60 -3.77
N ILE A 12 -1.06 -2.44 -2.93
CA ILE A 12 -1.14 -3.09 -1.61
C ILE A 12 -1.08 -4.63 -1.74
N ARG A 13 -1.75 -5.21 -2.74
CA ARG A 13 -1.70 -6.65 -3.00
C ARG A 13 -0.34 -7.12 -3.54
N PHE A 14 0.37 -6.26 -4.25
CA PHE A 14 1.68 -6.58 -4.81
C PHE A 14 2.81 -6.54 -3.79
N ILE A 15 2.73 -5.69 -2.75
CA ILE A 15 3.74 -5.63 -1.68
C ILE A 15 4.12 -7.02 -1.11
N PRO A 16 3.18 -7.84 -0.62
CA PRO A 16 3.53 -9.15 -0.06
C PRO A 16 4.08 -10.12 -1.12
N THR A 17 3.70 -9.97 -2.39
CA THR A 17 4.22 -10.81 -3.48
C THR A 17 5.65 -10.40 -3.85
N LEU A 18 5.92 -9.10 -3.89
CA LEU A 18 7.25 -8.55 -4.15
C LEU A 18 8.23 -8.90 -3.03
N ASP A 19 7.77 -8.87 -1.77
CA ASP A 19 8.60 -9.27 -0.63
C ASP A 19 8.99 -10.75 -0.71
N LYS A 20 8.04 -11.63 -1.06
CA LYS A 20 8.35 -13.06 -1.30
C LYS A 20 9.36 -13.24 -2.44
N LYS A 21 9.22 -12.53 -3.55
CA LYS A 21 10.18 -12.58 -4.67
C LYS A 21 11.56 -12.05 -4.26
N ARG A 22 11.61 -10.95 -3.51
CA ARG A 22 12.84 -10.41 -2.93
C ARG A 22 13.53 -11.46 -2.06
N CYS A 23 12.82 -12.12 -1.15
CA CYS A 23 13.37 -13.20 -0.32
C CYS A 23 13.96 -14.33 -1.17
N GLN A 24 13.23 -14.80 -2.19
CA GLN A 24 13.72 -15.86 -3.07
C GLN A 24 15.00 -15.46 -3.82
N ILE A 25 15.04 -14.23 -4.35
CA ILE A 25 16.23 -13.70 -5.04
C ILE A 25 17.39 -13.55 -4.05
N LEU A 26 17.13 -13.06 -2.84
CA LEU A 26 18.13 -12.89 -1.80
C LEU A 26 18.78 -14.24 -1.43
N GLU A 27 17.97 -15.27 -1.15
CA GLU A 27 18.47 -16.60 -0.83
C GLU A 27 19.25 -17.22 -2.01
N ALA A 28 18.79 -17.02 -3.25
CA ALA A 28 19.52 -17.48 -4.43
C ALA A 28 20.88 -16.80 -4.59
N GLN A 29 20.97 -15.49 -4.32
CA GLN A 29 22.24 -14.76 -4.42
C GLN A 29 23.19 -15.08 -3.26
N LYS A 30 22.67 -15.33 -2.06
CA LYS A 30 23.45 -15.87 -0.93
C LYS A 30 24.06 -17.22 -1.28
N ALA A 31 23.29 -18.14 -1.88
CA ALA A 31 23.78 -19.44 -2.34
C ALA A 31 24.87 -19.32 -3.42
N ARG A 32 24.81 -18.27 -4.26
CA ARG A 32 25.85 -17.93 -5.24
C ARG A 32 27.08 -17.25 -4.64
N GLY A 33 27.15 -17.12 -3.31
CA GLY A 33 28.31 -16.54 -2.61
C GLY A 33 28.36 -15.02 -2.61
N THR A 34 27.26 -14.33 -2.92
CA THR A 34 27.20 -12.86 -2.86
C THR A 34 27.30 -12.41 -1.41
N LYS A 35 28.34 -11.62 -1.09
CA LYS A 35 28.52 -11.02 0.24
C LYS A 35 27.82 -9.68 0.28
N PHE A 36 26.72 -9.63 1.01
CA PHE A 36 26.05 -8.37 1.36
C PHE A 36 26.78 -7.77 2.56
N ASN A 37 26.97 -6.43 2.57
CA ASN A 37 27.79 -5.67 3.54
C ASN A 37 29.30 -5.55 3.21
N GLU A 38 29.63 -5.08 2.00
CA GLU A 38 30.98 -4.53 1.75
C GLU A 38 31.19 -3.19 2.49
N LYS A 39 32.45 -2.87 2.82
CA LYS A 39 32.80 -1.60 3.49
C LYS A 39 32.56 -0.42 2.55
N GLY A 40 31.88 0.62 3.04
CA GLY A 40 31.62 1.88 2.34
C GLY A 40 30.27 1.94 1.61
N ILE A 41 29.79 3.15 1.32
CA ILE A 41 28.47 3.42 0.70
C ILE A 41 28.41 2.85 -0.73
N VAL A 42 29.49 3.03 -1.51
CA VAL A 42 29.56 2.58 -2.91
C VAL A 42 29.62 1.05 -3.01
N GLY A 43 30.37 0.39 -2.13
CA GLY A 43 30.45 -1.07 -2.06
C GLY A 43 29.12 -1.69 -1.64
N SER A 44 28.46 -1.09 -0.64
CA SER A 44 27.13 -1.52 -0.22
C SER A 44 26.12 -1.45 -1.36
N LEU A 45 26.06 -0.34 -2.11
CA LEU A 45 25.16 -0.21 -3.25
C LEU A 45 25.44 -1.26 -4.35
N ARG A 46 26.72 -1.48 -4.67
CA ARG A 46 27.14 -2.49 -5.66
C ARG A 46 26.73 -3.90 -5.25
N SER A 47 26.77 -4.23 -3.95
CA SER A 47 26.35 -5.53 -3.42
C SER A 47 24.85 -5.81 -3.56
N TYR A 48 24.01 -4.76 -3.66
CA TYR A 48 22.56 -4.91 -3.84
C TYR A 48 22.10 -4.99 -5.30
N LEU A 49 22.93 -4.57 -6.27
CA LEU A 49 22.59 -4.62 -7.70
C LEU A 49 22.14 -6.00 -8.19
N PRO A 50 22.77 -7.14 -7.79
CA PRO A 50 22.34 -8.47 -8.22
C PRO A 50 20.94 -8.87 -7.75
N ILE A 51 20.39 -8.22 -6.71
CA ILE A 51 19.01 -8.41 -6.26
C ILE A 51 18.07 -7.43 -6.95
N MET A 52 18.48 -6.16 -7.05
CA MET A 52 17.66 -5.10 -7.62
C MET A 52 17.33 -5.36 -9.09
N VAL A 53 18.32 -5.70 -9.92
CA VAL A 53 18.10 -5.88 -11.37
C VAL A 53 17.05 -6.96 -11.67
N PRO A 54 17.15 -8.19 -11.11
CA PRO A 54 16.12 -9.21 -11.32
C PRO A 54 14.74 -8.81 -10.75
N LEU A 55 14.72 -8.10 -9.61
CA LEU A 55 13.46 -7.65 -8.99
C LEU A 55 12.74 -6.61 -9.86
N PHE A 56 13.49 -5.66 -10.44
CA PHE A 56 12.95 -4.65 -11.35
C PHE A 56 12.38 -5.28 -12.61
N ILE A 57 13.14 -6.16 -13.29
CA ILE A 57 12.67 -6.87 -14.48
C ILE A 57 11.42 -7.68 -14.16
N ASN A 58 11.42 -8.43 -13.06
CA ASN A 58 10.25 -9.19 -12.61
C ASN A 58 9.03 -8.32 -12.31
N SER A 59 9.23 -7.10 -11.83
CA SER A 59 8.14 -6.16 -11.54
C SER A 59 7.51 -5.61 -12.83
N ILE A 60 8.34 -5.27 -13.83
CA ILE A 60 7.87 -4.84 -15.16
C ILE A 60 7.11 -5.97 -15.84
N MET A 61 7.64 -7.20 -15.83
CA MET A 61 6.94 -8.36 -16.38
C MET A 61 5.61 -8.62 -15.68
N MET A 62 5.57 -8.48 -14.35
CA MET A 62 4.33 -8.62 -13.58
C MET A 62 3.31 -7.55 -13.98
N ALA A 63 3.72 -6.30 -14.11
CA ALA A 63 2.84 -5.22 -14.55
C ALA A 63 2.28 -5.49 -15.95
N ASN A 64 3.12 -5.95 -16.89
CA ASN A 64 2.68 -6.31 -18.24
C ASN A 64 1.72 -7.52 -18.25
N SER A 65 2.00 -8.54 -17.43
CA SER A 65 1.10 -9.69 -17.31
C SER A 65 -0.25 -9.30 -16.71
N LEU A 66 -0.25 -8.39 -15.73
CA LEU A 66 -1.47 -7.88 -15.13
C LEU A 66 -2.26 -7.02 -16.11
N SER A 67 -1.61 -6.11 -16.85
CA SER A 67 -2.30 -5.27 -17.83
C SER A 67 -2.95 -6.11 -18.93
N MET A 68 -2.26 -7.11 -19.46
CA MET A 68 -2.81 -8.05 -20.44
C MET A 68 -4.00 -8.82 -19.87
N ALA A 69 -3.89 -9.33 -18.63
CA ALA A 69 -5.00 -10.01 -17.96
C ALA A 69 -6.20 -9.07 -17.73
N MET A 70 -5.95 -7.79 -17.42
CA MET A 70 -6.99 -6.77 -17.25
C MET A 70 -7.69 -6.47 -18.58
N LEU A 71 -6.94 -6.29 -19.67
CA LEU A 71 -7.49 -6.08 -21.01
C LEU A 71 -8.35 -7.28 -21.46
N ASN A 72 -7.88 -8.51 -21.24
CA ASN A 72 -8.64 -9.73 -21.54
C ASN A 72 -9.93 -9.85 -20.74
N ARG A 73 -10.00 -9.28 -19.54
CA ARG A 73 -11.22 -9.21 -18.71
C ARG A 73 -12.12 -8.03 -19.07
N GLY A 74 -11.76 -7.25 -20.09
CA GLY A 74 -12.51 -6.09 -20.55
C GLY A 74 -12.37 -4.85 -19.66
N TYR A 75 -11.32 -4.77 -18.86
CA TYR A 75 -11.07 -3.61 -18.01
C TYR A 75 -10.79 -2.37 -18.86
N GLY A 76 -11.53 -1.29 -18.62
CA GLY A 76 -11.40 -0.03 -19.39
C GLY A 76 -12.26 0.05 -20.66
N LEU A 77 -13.06 -0.98 -20.98
CA LEU A 77 -13.99 -0.96 -22.13
C LEU A 77 -15.18 0.00 -21.92
N THR A 78 -15.56 0.27 -20.67
CA THR A 78 -16.67 1.17 -20.31
C THR A 78 -16.18 2.28 -19.38
N ARG A 79 -16.79 3.47 -19.50
CA ARG A 79 -16.48 4.63 -18.66
C ARG A 79 -17.10 4.55 -17.27
N ALA A 80 -18.11 3.69 -17.10
CA ALA A 80 -18.80 3.51 -15.82
C ALA A 80 -18.12 2.43 -14.97
N TRP A 81 -17.68 2.80 -13.77
CA TRP A 81 -17.06 1.89 -12.81
C TRP A 81 -18.11 1.33 -11.85
N THR A 82 -18.21 0.00 -11.76
CA THR A 82 -19.10 -0.68 -10.81
C THR A 82 -18.29 -1.21 -9.62
N SER A 83 -18.69 -0.89 -8.39
CA SER A 83 -18.06 -1.45 -7.18
C SER A 83 -18.72 -2.78 -6.80
N MET A 84 -17.92 -3.84 -6.72
CA MET A 84 -18.40 -5.16 -6.27
C MET A 84 -18.62 -5.22 -4.75
N ARG A 85 -17.85 -4.44 -3.98
CA ARG A 85 -17.97 -4.39 -2.51
C ARG A 85 -18.49 -3.02 -2.11
N GLN A 86 -19.76 -2.98 -1.73
CA GLN A 86 -20.34 -1.81 -1.09
C GLN A 86 -20.01 -1.86 0.40
N ILE A 87 -19.41 -0.80 0.91
CA ILE A 87 -19.14 -0.66 2.34
C ILE A 87 -20.43 -0.09 2.95
N SER A 88 -21.13 -0.91 3.73
CA SER A 88 -22.30 -0.47 4.49
C SER A 88 -21.90 -0.15 5.92
N PHE A 89 -22.45 0.93 6.46
CA PHE A 89 -22.22 1.31 7.86
C PHE A 89 -22.91 0.31 8.79
N ALA A 90 -22.16 -0.19 9.76
CA ALA A 90 -22.74 -1.00 10.83
C ALA A 90 -23.39 -0.09 11.89
N PRO A 91 -24.39 -0.57 12.64
CA PRO A 91 -24.96 0.18 13.78
C PRO A 91 -23.90 0.59 14.81
N ARG A 92 -22.82 -0.19 14.94
CA ARG A 92 -21.65 0.15 15.76
C ARG A 92 -20.94 1.43 15.29
N ASP A 93 -20.89 1.65 13.97
CA ASP A 93 -20.21 2.81 13.41
C ASP A 93 -20.99 4.10 13.74
N TYR A 94 -22.32 4.01 13.76
CA TYR A 94 -23.17 5.10 14.22
C TYR A 94 -22.96 5.42 15.71
N TRP A 95 -22.92 4.40 16.59
CA TRP A 95 -22.60 4.61 18.01
C TRP A 95 -21.23 5.27 18.21
N ALA A 96 -20.20 4.82 17.48
CA ALA A 96 -18.88 5.40 17.53
C ALA A 96 -18.87 6.86 17.04
N MET A 97 -19.57 7.17 15.94
CA MET A 97 -19.70 8.55 15.45
C MET A 97 -20.41 9.45 16.47
N THR A 98 -21.53 9.01 17.04
CA THR A 98 -22.26 9.78 18.06
C THR A 98 -21.40 10.04 19.29
N PHE A 99 -20.65 9.04 19.76
CA PHE A 99 -19.75 9.20 20.90
C PHE A 99 -18.64 10.22 20.65
N VAL A 100 -17.98 10.17 19.48
CA VAL A 100 -16.94 11.14 19.10
C VAL A 100 -17.52 12.55 18.99
N VAL A 101 -18.70 12.72 18.40
CA VAL A 101 -19.37 14.02 18.29
C VAL A 101 -19.74 14.56 19.67
N LEU A 102 -20.26 13.72 20.57
CA LEU A 102 -20.60 14.12 21.93
C LEU A 102 -19.36 14.61 22.70
N LEU A 103 -18.24 13.89 22.60
CA LEU A 103 -16.99 14.29 23.23
C LEU A 103 -16.47 15.64 22.69
N LEU A 104 -16.56 15.87 21.38
CA LEU A 104 -16.18 17.16 20.79
C LEU A 104 -17.08 18.30 21.29
N ILE A 105 -18.39 18.08 21.34
CA ILE A 105 -19.33 19.09 21.87
C ILE A 105 -19.03 19.38 23.33
N LEU A 106 -18.81 18.34 24.15
CA LEU A 106 -18.46 18.51 25.56
C LEU A 106 -17.15 19.28 25.72
N GLY A 107 -16.11 18.95 24.94
CA GLY A 107 -14.83 19.65 24.96
C GLY A 107 -14.94 21.12 24.54
N VAL A 108 -15.70 21.42 23.49
CA VAL A 108 -15.96 22.80 23.04
C VAL A 108 -16.80 23.56 24.06
N PHE A 109 -17.81 22.91 24.65
CA PHE A 109 -18.66 23.51 25.67
C PHE A 109 -17.88 23.83 26.94
N ILE A 110 -17.02 22.92 27.40
CA ILE A 110 -16.09 23.18 28.51
C ILE A 110 -15.17 24.34 28.15
N ARG A 111 -14.62 24.39 26.93
CA ARG A 111 -13.77 25.50 26.49
C ARG A 111 -14.49 26.85 26.48
N PHE A 112 -15.74 26.91 26.04
CA PHE A 112 -16.53 28.16 25.98
C PHE A 112 -17.12 28.58 27.35
N ARG A 113 -17.62 27.63 28.15
CA ARG A 113 -18.26 27.92 29.45
C ARG A 113 -17.27 28.13 30.58
N LEU A 114 -16.16 27.40 30.59
CA LEU A 114 -15.22 27.41 31.72
C LEU A 114 -14.05 28.38 31.54
N HIS A 115 -13.95 29.09 30.40
CA HIS A 115 -12.87 30.06 30.11
C HIS A 115 -11.45 29.57 30.50
N LEU A 116 -11.25 28.25 30.57
CA LEU A 116 -9.94 27.65 30.75
C LEU A 116 -9.25 27.73 29.39
N GLY A 117 -8.73 28.93 29.12
CA GLY A 117 -7.53 29.10 28.33
C GLY A 117 -6.46 28.21 28.96
N VAL A 118 -6.23 27.05 28.36
CA VAL A 118 -4.94 26.39 28.49
C VAL A 118 -4.04 27.07 27.46
N LEU A 119 -3.58 28.25 27.85
CA LEU A 119 -2.35 28.92 27.44
C LEU A 119 -1.94 29.77 28.64
#